data_AF-A0A2E4LK10-F1
#
_entry.id   AF-A0A2E4LK10-F1
#
_cell.length_a   1.000
_cell.length_b   1.000
_cell.length_c   1.000
_cell.angle_alpha   90.00
_cell.angle_beta   90.00
_cell.angle_gamma   90.00
#
_symmetry.space_group_name_H-M   'P 1'
#
loop_
_entity.id
_entity.type
_entity.pdbx_description
1 polymer ?
#
loop_
_entity_poly.entity_id
_entity_poly.type
_entity_poly.pdbx_seq_one_letter_code
_entity_poly.pdbx_strand_id
1 'polypeptide(L)'
;MTVLAFLSPALAFSQLSSIQRKVQEVMAMDHRTEGEIARDADRDPVNAIDFMGLEADMTVIEFIPAAQAYYTKILGPVLRDNGHLMAIDTQGTFDRWGDWIEMPEMGMVHPVPIDNQYNMDEGRYMPGEINFGVPDGTVDKFLYIREYHN
;
A
#
# COMPACT_ATOMS: atom_id res chain seq x y z
N MET A 1 -0.48 35.60 -49.73
CA MET A 1 -0.71 35.88 -48.30
C MET A 1 -0.68 34.55 -47.57
N THR A 2 0.27 34.41 -46.64
CA THR A 2 0.59 33.21 -45.88
C THR A 2 -0.53 32.88 -44.89
N VAL A 3 -1.03 31.63 -44.90
CA VAL A 3 -1.94 31.13 -43.86
C VAL A 3 -1.08 30.67 -42.68
N LEU A 4 -1.18 31.38 -41.56
CA LEU A 4 -0.56 30.97 -40.29
C LEU A 4 -1.50 29.96 -39.63
N ALA A 5 -1.15 28.67 -39.67
CA ALA A 5 -1.85 27.64 -38.91
C ALA A 5 -1.38 27.71 -37.45
N PHE A 6 -2.27 28.11 -36.54
CA PHE A 6 -2.03 27.96 -35.10
C PHE A 6 -2.08 26.47 -34.76
N LEU A 7 -0.93 25.89 -34.42
CA LEU A 7 -0.87 24.58 -33.79
C LEU A 7 -1.33 24.78 -32.34
N SER A 8 -2.62 24.55 -32.06
CA SER A 8 -3.10 24.53 -30.67
C SER A 8 -2.42 23.35 -29.94
N PRO A 9 -1.73 23.58 -28.82
CA PRO A 9 -1.25 22.48 -28.01
C PRO A 9 -2.48 21.77 -27.46
N ALA A 10 -2.71 20.54 -27.89
CA ALA A 10 -3.63 19.65 -27.21
C ALA A 10 -3.10 19.49 -25.78
N LEU A 11 -3.78 20.12 -24.82
CA LEU A 11 -3.62 19.79 -23.41
C LEU A 11 -4.00 18.31 -23.28
N ALA A 12 -3.00 17.45 -23.20
CA ALA A 12 -3.20 16.06 -22.83
C ALA A 12 -3.65 16.07 -21.36
N PHE A 13 -4.97 16.06 -21.14
CA PHE A 13 -5.50 15.65 -19.85
C PHE A 13 -5.11 14.19 -19.68
N SER A 14 -4.15 13.94 -18.79
CA SER A 14 -3.82 12.60 -18.34
C SER A 14 -5.08 12.01 -17.73
N GLN A 15 -5.76 11.14 -18.46
CA GLN A 15 -6.89 10.42 -17.91
C GLN A 15 -6.35 9.43 -16.89
N LEU A 16 -6.88 9.49 -15.66
CA LEU A 16 -6.46 8.58 -14.60
C LEU A 16 -6.65 7.12 -15.02
N SER A 17 -5.67 6.29 -14.67
CA SER A 17 -5.75 4.84 -14.82
C SER A 17 -6.93 4.27 -14.01
N SER A 18 -7.29 3.01 -14.25
CA SER A 18 -8.29 2.32 -13.42
C SER A 18 -7.83 2.26 -11.95
N ILE A 19 -6.55 1.98 -11.71
CA ILE A 19 -6.02 1.90 -10.34
C ILE A 19 -5.98 3.27 -9.67
N GLN A 20 -5.57 4.33 -10.37
CA GLN A 20 -5.57 5.70 -9.81
C GLN A 20 -6.97 6.13 -9.37
N ARG A 21 -8.01 5.83 -10.15
CA ARG A 21 -9.40 6.12 -9.77
C ARG A 21 -9.82 5.33 -8.53
N LYS A 22 -9.50 4.04 -8.47
CA LYS A 22 -9.83 3.19 -7.31
C LYS A 22 -9.12 3.69 -6.04
N VAL A 23 -7.86 4.10 -6.14
CA VAL A 23 -7.11 4.70 -5.01
C VAL A 23 -7.77 6.02 -4.58
N GLN A 24 -8.17 6.89 -5.50
CA GLN A 24 -8.87 8.14 -5.15
C GLN A 24 -10.17 7.90 -4.39
N GLU A 25 -10.95 6.88 -4.78
CA GLU A 25 -12.16 6.49 -4.07
C GLU A 25 -11.85 6.01 -2.64
N VAL A 26 -10.81 5.18 -2.47
CA VAL A 26 -10.37 4.69 -1.15
C VAL A 26 -9.83 5.83 -0.28
N MET A 27 -9.14 6.81 -0.86
CA MET A 27 -8.63 7.96 -0.12
C MET A 27 -9.71 8.83 0.49
N ALA A 28 -10.94 8.80 -0.06
CA ALA A 28 -12.10 9.54 0.42
C ALA A 28 -12.88 8.81 1.53
N MET A 29 -12.46 7.61 1.94
CA MET A 29 -13.08 6.86 3.02
C MET A 29 -12.63 7.35 4.41
N ASP A 30 -13.49 7.15 5.41
CA ASP A 30 -13.35 7.72 6.76
C ASP A 30 -12.49 6.88 7.74
N HIS A 31 -11.76 5.86 7.28
CA HIS A 31 -10.97 4.95 8.14
C HIS A 31 -9.55 5.43 8.45
N ARG A 32 -9.10 6.49 7.78
CA ARG A 32 -7.77 7.09 7.99
C ARG A 32 -7.85 8.25 8.97
N THR A 33 -6.88 8.33 9.86
CA THR A 33 -6.77 9.40 10.86
C THR A 33 -6.35 10.71 10.20
N GLU A 34 -6.61 11.86 10.85
CA GLU A 34 -6.14 13.18 10.38
C GLU A 34 -4.63 13.21 10.14
N GLY A 35 -3.85 12.55 10.99
CA GLY A 35 -2.38 12.47 10.84
C GLY A 35 -1.93 11.61 9.66
N GLU A 36 -2.74 10.64 9.22
CA GLU A 36 -2.50 9.89 7.98
C GLU A 36 -2.90 10.74 6.76
N ILE A 37 -4.03 11.45 6.82
CA ILE A 37 -4.45 12.33 5.72
C ILE A 37 -3.44 13.47 5.49
N ALA A 38 -2.91 14.07 6.57
CA ALA A 38 -1.90 15.13 6.48
C ALA A 38 -0.61 14.69 5.76
N ARG A 39 -0.35 13.37 5.72
CA ARG A 39 0.81 12.75 5.09
C ARG A 39 0.65 12.55 3.57
N ASP A 40 -0.58 12.67 3.05
CA ASP A 40 -0.89 12.43 1.63
C ASP A 40 -0.16 13.40 0.70
N ALA A 41 0.03 14.66 1.12
CA ALA A 41 0.70 15.68 0.30
C ALA A 41 2.17 15.33 0.01
N ASP A 42 2.85 14.69 0.96
CA ASP A 42 4.25 14.28 0.82
C ASP A 42 4.41 12.91 0.15
N ARG A 43 3.36 12.07 0.19
CA ARG A 43 3.40 10.68 -0.28
C ARG A 43 2.78 10.47 -1.65
N ASP A 44 1.89 11.37 -2.07
CA ASP A 44 1.13 11.30 -3.32
C ASP A 44 0.63 9.87 -3.62
N PRO A 45 -0.21 9.29 -2.74
CA PRO A 45 -0.52 7.86 -2.77
C PRO A 45 -1.18 7.39 -4.07
N VAL A 46 -1.92 8.26 -4.77
CA VAL A 46 -2.51 7.94 -6.09
C VAL A 46 -1.41 7.62 -7.10
N ASN A 47 -0.42 8.51 -7.22
CA ASN A 47 0.67 8.31 -8.18
C ASN A 47 1.69 7.29 -7.68
N ALA A 48 1.93 7.20 -6.37
CA ALA A 48 2.82 6.20 -5.79
C ALA A 48 2.31 4.77 -6.05
N ILE A 49 1.02 4.50 -5.85
CA ILE A 49 0.43 3.17 -6.07
C ILE A 49 0.39 2.82 -7.57
N ASP A 50 0.07 3.78 -8.43
CA ASP A 50 0.12 3.59 -9.88
C ASP A 50 1.56 3.30 -10.36
N PHE A 51 2.54 4.02 -9.81
CA PHE A 51 3.97 3.80 -10.08
C PHE A 51 4.46 2.42 -9.61
N MET A 52 3.91 1.90 -8.51
CA MET A 52 4.17 0.52 -8.05
C MET A 52 3.57 -0.54 -8.99
N GLY A 53 2.78 -0.12 -9.99
CA GLY A 53 2.15 -1.00 -10.98
C GLY A 53 1.13 -1.94 -10.34
N LEU A 54 0.37 -1.45 -9.35
CA LEU A 54 -0.64 -2.24 -8.67
C LEU A 54 -1.84 -2.51 -9.60
N GLU A 55 -2.30 -3.75 -9.59
CA GLU A 55 -3.57 -4.17 -10.18
C GLU A 55 -4.49 -4.71 -9.07
N ALA A 56 -5.81 -4.53 -9.23
CA ALA A 56 -6.77 -4.71 -8.15
C ALA A 56 -7.07 -6.19 -7.79
N ASP A 57 -6.54 -7.12 -8.56
CA ASP A 57 -6.69 -8.57 -8.44
C ASP A 57 -5.37 -9.29 -8.06
N MET A 58 -4.33 -8.53 -7.74
CA MET A 58 -3.03 -9.09 -7.34
C MET A 58 -3.06 -9.73 -5.96
N THR A 59 -2.25 -10.77 -5.79
CA THR A 59 -1.72 -11.20 -4.48
C THR A 59 -0.44 -10.42 -4.19
N VAL A 60 -0.50 -9.55 -3.17
CA VAL A 60 0.54 -8.60 -2.82
C VAL A 60 1.10 -8.93 -1.44
N ILE A 61 2.42 -9.00 -1.33
CA ILE A 61 3.11 -8.96 -0.05
C ILE A 61 3.44 -7.51 0.28
N GLU A 62 3.02 -7.03 1.44
CA GLU A 62 3.53 -5.81 2.06
C GLU A 62 4.42 -6.18 3.24
N PHE A 63 5.72 -5.98 3.07
CA PHE A 63 6.73 -6.35 4.05
C PHE A 63 7.00 -5.20 5.02
N ILE A 64 6.81 -5.45 6.31
CA ILE A 64 7.03 -4.51 7.43
C ILE A 64 6.23 -3.20 7.24
N PRO A 65 4.89 -3.26 7.21
CA PRO A 65 4.00 -2.09 7.08
C PRO A 65 4.03 -1.12 8.28
N ALA A 66 4.67 -1.52 9.38
CA ALA A 66 4.67 -0.82 10.66
C ALA A 66 3.27 -0.70 11.32
N ALA A 67 3.24 -0.19 12.54
CA ALA A 67 2.02 -0.10 13.34
C ALA A 67 0.99 0.90 12.77
N GLN A 68 1.45 1.96 12.10
CA GLN A 68 0.57 2.93 11.48
C GLN A 68 -0.10 2.39 10.20
N ALA A 69 0.57 1.46 9.50
CA ALA A 69 0.01 0.74 8.36
C ALA A 69 -0.54 1.68 7.26
N TYR A 70 0.17 2.79 6.97
CA TYR A 70 -0.31 3.83 6.07
C TYR A 70 -0.71 3.28 4.70
N TYR A 71 0.18 2.50 4.06
CA TYR A 71 -0.13 1.87 2.78
C TYR A 71 -1.10 0.70 2.91
N THR A 72 -1.02 -0.13 3.96
CA THR A 72 -2.00 -1.18 4.23
C THR A 72 -3.44 -0.66 4.22
N LYS A 73 -3.68 0.49 4.84
CA LYS A 73 -5.00 1.14 4.88
C LYS A 73 -5.49 1.62 3.51
N ILE A 74 -4.62 1.73 2.52
CA ILE A 74 -4.99 2.08 1.13
C ILE A 74 -5.06 0.81 0.27
N LEU A 75 -4.07 -0.08 0.39
CA LEU A 75 -3.96 -1.32 -0.37
C LEU A 75 -5.10 -2.30 -0.05
N GLY A 76 -5.49 -2.44 1.22
CA GLY A 76 -6.56 -3.33 1.66
C GLY A 76 -7.87 -3.10 0.90
N PRO A 77 -8.46 -1.90 0.95
CA PRO A 77 -9.69 -1.60 0.22
C PRO A 77 -9.54 -1.64 -1.30
N VAL A 78 -8.36 -1.33 -1.84
CA VAL A 78 -8.08 -1.45 -3.28
C VAL A 78 -8.14 -2.91 -3.75
N LEU A 79 -7.63 -3.85 -2.95
CA LEU A 79 -7.55 -5.28 -3.27
C LEU A 79 -8.79 -6.07 -2.83
N ARG A 80 -9.64 -5.51 -1.98
CA ARG A 80 -10.80 -6.16 -1.32
C ARG A 80 -11.64 -7.10 -2.19
N ASP A 81 -11.90 -6.76 -3.45
CA ASP A 81 -12.84 -7.52 -4.29
C ASP A 81 -12.23 -8.76 -4.92
N ASN A 82 -10.97 -8.68 -5.39
CA ASN A 82 -10.36 -9.71 -6.25
C ASN A 82 -8.92 -10.06 -5.90
N GLY A 83 -8.29 -9.31 -5.00
CA GLY A 83 -6.89 -9.47 -4.64
C GLY A 83 -6.71 -9.90 -3.18
N HIS A 84 -5.45 -10.04 -2.79
CA HIS A 84 -5.04 -10.42 -1.44
C HIS A 84 -3.88 -9.55 -1.00
N LEU A 85 -3.92 -9.01 0.21
CA LEU A 85 -2.79 -8.31 0.83
C LEU A 85 -2.23 -9.14 1.97
N MET A 86 -1.05 -9.71 1.78
CA MET A 86 -0.28 -10.43 2.80
C MET A 86 0.62 -9.42 3.52
N ALA A 87 0.21 -8.97 4.70
CA ALA A 87 0.99 -8.02 5.50
C ALA A 87 1.93 -8.78 6.43
N ILE A 88 3.24 -8.54 6.33
CA ILE A 88 4.27 -9.34 7.02
C ILE A 88 4.98 -8.49 8.06
N ASP A 89 4.78 -8.76 9.34
CA ASP A 89 5.43 -8.05 10.45
C ASP A 89 5.40 -8.92 11.71
N THR A 90 5.86 -8.40 12.84
CA THR A 90 5.76 -9.05 14.14
C THR A 90 4.32 -9.00 14.67
N GLN A 91 3.95 -9.98 15.51
CA GLN A 91 2.66 -9.97 16.20
C GLN A 91 2.42 -8.67 16.99
N GLY A 92 3.46 -8.14 17.65
CA GLY A 92 3.36 -6.86 18.39
C GLY A 92 3.11 -5.63 17.50
N THR A 93 3.37 -5.71 16.19
CA THR A 93 2.92 -4.69 15.24
C THR A 93 1.41 -4.81 15.02
N PHE A 94 0.91 -6.01 14.74
CA PHE A 94 -0.51 -6.26 14.49
C PHE A 94 -1.39 -6.01 15.71
N ASP A 95 -0.90 -6.27 16.91
CA ASP A 95 -1.60 -5.95 18.16
C ASP A 95 -1.91 -4.44 18.31
N ARG A 96 -1.21 -3.57 17.55
CA ARG A 96 -1.40 -2.11 17.53
C ARG A 96 -2.32 -1.62 16.41
N TRP A 97 -2.80 -2.50 15.55
CA TRP A 97 -3.69 -2.11 14.45
C TRP A 97 -5.08 -1.72 14.97
N GLY A 98 -5.57 -2.31 16.06
CA GLY A 98 -6.89 -1.94 16.60
C GLY A 98 -8.01 -2.16 15.58
N ASP A 99 -9.15 -1.49 15.76
CA ASP A 99 -10.41 -1.92 15.11
C ASP A 99 -10.49 -1.69 13.60
N TRP A 100 -9.62 -0.86 13.00
CA TRP A 100 -9.70 -0.58 11.56
C TRP A 100 -9.43 -1.81 10.70
N ILE A 101 -8.64 -2.78 11.19
CA ILE A 101 -8.34 -4.02 10.46
C ILE A 101 -9.56 -4.94 10.35
N GLU A 102 -10.53 -4.79 11.26
CA GLU A 102 -11.76 -5.60 11.28
C GLU A 102 -12.86 -5.01 10.39
N MET A 103 -12.60 -3.86 9.74
CA MET A 103 -13.54 -3.26 8.80
C MET A 103 -13.80 -4.20 7.61
N PRO A 104 -15.03 -4.28 7.07
CA PRO A 104 -15.32 -5.06 5.87
C PRO A 104 -14.39 -4.72 4.71
N GLU A 105 -13.92 -3.47 4.64
CA GLU A 105 -13.04 -3.02 3.58
C GLU A 105 -11.62 -3.57 3.64
N MET A 106 -11.22 -4.07 4.82
CA MET A 106 -9.95 -4.76 5.04
C MET A 106 -10.08 -6.29 4.94
N GLY A 107 -11.23 -6.81 4.49
CA GLY A 107 -11.52 -8.25 4.49
C GLY A 107 -10.57 -9.14 3.67
N MET A 108 -9.70 -8.55 2.84
CA MET A 108 -8.63 -9.26 2.10
C MET A 108 -7.22 -8.92 2.58
N VAL A 109 -7.08 -8.30 3.76
CA VAL A 109 -5.81 -8.09 4.44
C VAL A 109 -5.57 -9.29 5.36
N HIS A 110 -4.43 -9.96 5.17
CA HIS A 110 -4.00 -11.13 5.91
C HIS A 110 -2.74 -10.77 6.71
N PRO A 111 -2.86 -10.49 8.02
CA PRO A 111 -1.69 -10.35 8.89
C PRO A 111 -0.96 -11.69 9.00
N VAL A 112 0.33 -11.71 8.63
CA VAL A 112 1.20 -12.88 8.71
C VAL A 112 2.34 -12.59 9.69
N PRO A 113 2.26 -13.09 10.94
CA PRO A 113 3.27 -12.83 11.93
C PRO A 113 4.58 -13.57 11.63
N ILE A 114 5.69 -12.84 11.74
CA ILE A 114 7.05 -13.39 11.67
C ILE A 114 7.85 -13.06 12.94
N ASP A 115 8.82 -13.92 13.24
CA ASP A 115 9.86 -13.59 14.22
C ASP A 115 10.84 -12.60 13.61
N ASN A 116 11.03 -11.45 14.27
CA ASN A 116 11.98 -10.44 13.83
C ASN A 116 12.58 -9.69 15.02
N GLN A 117 13.38 -10.38 15.82
CA GLN A 117 13.92 -9.84 17.07
C GLN A 117 15.10 -8.91 16.80
N TYR A 118 15.16 -7.76 17.47
CA TYR A 118 16.32 -6.88 17.38
C TYR A 118 17.44 -7.38 18.29
N ASN A 119 18.59 -7.72 17.71
CA ASN A 119 19.79 -8.05 18.45
C ASN A 119 20.59 -6.78 18.71
N MET A 120 20.68 -6.38 19.99
CA MET A 120 21.39 -5.17 20.39
C MET A 120 22.90 -5.26 20.21
N ASP A 121 23.49 -6.43 20.41
CA ASP A 121 24.94 -6.65 20.28
C ASP A 121 25.37 -6.55 18.81
N GLU A 122 24.53 -7.03 17.90
CA GLU A 122 24.76 -6.98 16.44
C GLU A 122 24.20 -5.72 15.77
N GLY A 123 23.43 -4.90 16.51
CA GLY A 123 22.80 -3.69 15.98
C GLY A 123 21.85 -3.95 14.80
N ARG A 124 21.21 -5.13 14.74
CA ARG A 124 20.37 -5.53 13.60
C ARG A 124 19.20 -6.43 14.02
N TYR A 125 18.20 -6.46 13.16
CA TYR A 125 17.11 -7.43 13.27
C TYR A 125 17.58 -8.83 12.84
N MET A 126 17.17 -9.83 13.59
CA MET A 126 17.37 -11.25 13.33
C MET A 126 16.01 -11.84 12.97
N PRO A 127 15.67 -11.88 11.66
CA PRO A 127 14.46 -12.57 11.23
C PRO A 127 14.61 -14.07 11.51
N GLY A 128 13.53 -14.67 12.00
CA GLY A 128 13.41 -16.13 12.06
C GLY A 128 13.17 -16.72 10.67
N GLU A 129 12.51 -17.87 10.62
CA GLU A 129 12.03 -18.41 9.35
C GLU A 129 10.97 -17.49 8.76
N ILE A 130 11.18 -17.03 7.52
CA ILE A 130 10.22 -16.18 6.82
C ILE A 130 9.31 -17.06 5.98
N ASN A 131 8.04 -17.12 6.37
CA ASN A 131 6.96 -17.71 5.60
C ASN A 131 5.92 -16.62 5.34
N PHE A 132 5.64 -16.34 4.06
CA PHE A 132 4.72 -15.26 3.67
C PHE A 132 3.24 -15.68 3.67
N GLY A 133 2.93 -16.90 4.12
CA GLY A 133 1.55 -17.39 4.20
C GLY A 133 0.93 -17.74 2.85
N VAL A 134 1.74 -17.89 1.80
CA VAL A 134 1.32 -18.18 0.43
C VAL A 134 2.20 -19.25 -0.21
N PRO A 135 1.69 -20.05 -1.16
CA PRO A 135 2.51 -21.01 -1.89
C PRO A 135 3.58 -20.34 -2.77
N ASP A 136 4.64 -21.09 -3.08
CA ASP A 136 5.70 -20.61 -3.96
C ASP A 136 5.16 -20.25 -5.35
N GLY A 137 5.57 -19.08 -5.85
CA GLY A 137 5.23 -18.64 -7.21
C GLY A 137 3.81 -18.09 -7.39
N THR A 138 3.06 -17.84 -6.30
CA THR A 138 1.68 -17.30 -6.38
C THR A 138 1.57 -15.81 -6.04
N VAL A 139 2.70 -15.12 -5.83
CA VAL A 139 2.73 -13.69 -5.50
C VAL A 139 2.97 -12.88 -6.76
N ASP A 140 2.12 -11.89 -7.00
CA ASP A 140 2.23 -10.97 -8.14
C ASP A 140 3.12 -9.77 -7.83
N LYS A 141 3.16 -9.35 -6.55
CA LYS A 141 3.92 -8.17 -6.13
C LYS A 141 4.48 -8.28 -4.72
N PHE A 142 5.72 -7.86 -4.53
CA PHE A 142 6.35 -7.66 -3.23
C PHE A 142 6.65 -6.18 -3.03
N LEU A 143 6.10 -5.58 -1.98
CA LEU A 143 6.26 -4.19 -1.60
C LEU A 143 7.03 -4.10 -0.27
N TYR A 144 8.13 -3.36 -0.29
CA TYR A 144 8.83 -2.93 0.92
C TYR A 144 8.90 -1.42 0.90
N ILE A 145 7.98 -0.78 1.61
CA ILE A 145 7.84 0.68 1.58
C ILE A 145 8.32 1.25 2.90
N ARG A 146 9.55 1.77 2.88
CA ARG A 146 10.16 2.41 4.05
C ARG A 146 10.07 3.92 3.93
N GLU A 147 9.26 4.50 4.79
CA GLU A 147 9.03 5.94 4.80
C GLU A 147 9.91 6.65 5.85
N TYR A 148 10.06 7.97 5.67
CA TYR A 148 10.63 8.83 6.70
C TYR A 148 9.68 8.89 7.91
N HIS A 149 10.21 8.64 9.10
CA HIS A 149 9.47 8.71 10.35
C HIS A 149 9.45 10.16 10.83
N ASN A 150 8.38 10.88 10.49
CA ASN A 150 8.10 12.25 10.96
C ASN A 150 7.34 12.21 12.27
#